data_AF-A0A935M1Y2-F1
#
_entry.id   AF-A0A935M1Y2-F1
#
_cell.length_a   1.000
_cell.length_b   1.000
_cell.length_c   1.000
_cell.angle_alpha   90.00
_cell.angle_beta   90.00
_cell.angle_gamma   90.00
#
_symmetry.space_group_name_H-M   'P 1'
#
loop_
_entity.id
_entity.type
_entity.pdbx_description
1 polymer ?
#
loop_
_entity_poly.entity_id
_entity_poly.type
_entity_poly.pdbx_seq_one_letter_code
_entity_poly.pdbx_strand_id
1 'polypeptide(L)'
;MLNSKLIDILKSFSKEEIKKFSEFLASPFHNKNKKAILLYEILSKHHPHYEHKNLTKENLFISIFTDSDKTSAFNDASIRNLLSDLMILAEKFLGHTEAEKDRFFFNEKILKGLENRNLSGVFEKRIKTAEDVLNNNLFEGEEDFYKKFILEELKSNNSQYYDNLKLYKSDFILKASDYLTYYYLIRTFKMINFFEWQKQYNIDQSSGLALEILRGVNLDEIAEKSKSKVIRRS
;
A
#
# COMPACT_ATOMS: atom_id res chain seq x y z
N MET A 1 7.75 8.53 -29.74
CA MET A 1 6.59 7.74 -29.27
C MET A 1 6.08 8.31 -27.96
N LEU A 2 4.76 8.30 -27.73
CA LEU A 2 4.20 8.63 -26.42
C LEU A 2 4.79 7.70 -25.35
N ASN A 3 4.85 8.19 -24.11
CA ASN A 3 5.39 7.42 -22.99
C ASN A 3 4.50 6.18 -22.75
N SER A 4 4.98 5.00 -23.19
CA SER A 4 4.18 3.77 -23.17
C SER A 4 3.72 3.41 -21.77
N LYS A 5 4.60 3.59 -20.76
CA LYS A 5 4.30 3.29 -19.36
C LYS A 5 3.13 4.13 -18.80
N LEU A 6 3.00 5.40 -19.22
CA LEU A 6 1.93 6.28 -18.74
C LEU A 6 0.61 5.78 -19.30
N ILE A 7 0.62 5.45 -20.58
CA ILE A 7 -0.54 4.89 -21.25
C ILE A 7 -0.92 3.55 -20.61
N ASP A 8 0.04 2.69 -20.26
CA ASP A 8 -0.22 1.41 -19.59
C ASP A 8 -0.91 1.61 -18.22
N ILE A 9 -0.47 2.59 -17.43
CA ILE A 9 -1.14 2.96 -16.17
C ILE A 9 -2.54 3.49 -16.43
N LEU A 10 -2.71 4.43 -17.36
CA LEU A 10 -4.02 5.02 -17.63
C LEU A 10 -5.01 4.02 -18.25
N LYS A 11 -4.51 2.99 -18.95
CA LYS A 11 -5.29 1.87 -19.48
C LYS A 11 -5.83 0.96 -18.36
N SER A 12 -5.12 0.83 -17.25
CA SER A 12 -5.57 -0.02 -16.13
C SER A 12 -6.68 0.63 -15.31
N PHE A 13 -6.84 1.95 -15.39
CA PHE A 13 -7.87 2.66 -14.63
C PHE A 13 -9.27 2.31 -15.13
N SER A 14 -10.17 2.00 -14.20
CA SER A 14 -11.59 1.91 -14.47
C SER A 14 -12.18 3.26 -14.89
N LYS A 15 -13.39 3.25 -15.45
CA LYS A 15 -14.13 4.48 -15.78
C LYS A 15 -14.33 5.40 -14.56
N GLU A 16 -14.45 4.82 -13.36
CA GLU A 16 -14.58 5.58 -12.12
C GLU A 16 -13.23 6.19 -11.71
N GLU A 17 -12.15 5.43 -11.79
CA GLU A 17 -10.79 5.91 -11.49
C GLU A 17 -10.33 7.01 -12.45
N ILE A 18 -10.72 6.96 -13.72
CA ILE A 18 -10.47 8.06 -14.67
C ILE A 18 -11.12 9.38 -14.19
N LYS A 19 -12.32 9.34 -13.61
CA LYS A 19 -12.98 10.52 -13.05
C LYS A 19 -12.27 11.00 -11.78
N LYS A 20 -12.01 10.08 -10.84
CA LYS A 20 -11.30 10.39 -9.58
C LYS A 20 -9.88 10.92 -9.82
N PHE A 21 -9.18 10.42 -10.83
CA PHE A 21 -7.86 10.93 -11.18
C PHE A 21 -7.94 12.36 -11.72
N SER A 22 -9.01 12.72 -12.44
CA SER A 22 -9.25 14.12 -12.83
C SER A 22 -9.40 15.04 -11.62
N GLU A 23 -10.16 14.62 -10.61
CA GLU A 23 -10.35 15.35 -9.35
C GLU A 23 -9.04 15.46 -8.56
N PHE A 24 -8.28 14.36 -8.50
CA PHE A 24 -6.95 14.32 -7.88
C PHE A 24 -5.98 15.31 -8.54
N LEU A 25 -5.95 15.38 -9.87
CA LEU A 25 -5.10 16.32 -10.62
C LEU A 25 -5.55 17.78 -10.46
N ALA A 26 -6.84 18.02 -10.25
CA ALA A 26 -7.37 19.36 -9.98
C ALA A 26 -7.11 19.83 -8.54
N SER A 27 -6.81 18.92 -7.62
CA SER A 27 -6.51 19.23 -6.22
C SER A 27 -5.20 20.00 -6.08
N PRO A 28 -5.20 21.24 -5.54
CA PRO A 28 -3.98 22.02 -5.30
C PRO A 28 -3.00 21.37 -4.31
N PHE A 29 -3.48 20.40 -3.54
CA PHE A 29 -2.66 19.62 -2.60
C PHE A 29 -1.75 18.63 -3.35
N HIS A 30 -2.21 18.05 -4.46
CA HIS A 30 -1.45 17.05 -5.22
C HIS A 30 -0.75 17.65 -6.44
N ASN A 31 -1.35 18.64 -7.08
CA ASN A 31 -0.85 19.20 -8.32
C ASN A 31 -1.14 20.71 -8.42
N LYS A 32 -0.13 21.48 -8.84
CA LYS A 32 -0.26 22.91 -9.17
C LYS A 32 -0.02 23.18 -10.66
N ASN A 33 0.40 22.17 -11.43
CA ASN A 33 0.73 22.29 -12.83
C ASN A 33 -0.55 22.18 -13.68
N LYS A 34 -1.09 23.34 -14.09
CA LYS A 34 -2.29 23.42 -14.97
C LYS A 34 -2.09 22.70 -16.30
N LYS A 35 -0.86 22.66 -16.83
CA LYS A 35 -0.58 21.95 -18.09
C LYS A 35 -0.70 20.44 -17.94
N ALA A 36 -0.44 19.88 -16.76
CA ALA A 36 -0.63 18.46 -16.50
C ALA A 36 -2.12 18.07 -16.52
N ILE A 37 -2.98 18.97 -16.02
CA ILE A 37 -4.45 18.82 -16.11
C ILE A 37 -4.89 18.83 -17.58
N LEU A 38 -4.46 19.83 -18.36
CA LEU A 38 -4.77 19.92 -19.79
C LEU A 38 -4.27 18.70 -20.58
N LEU A 39 -3.06 18.23 -20.28
CA LEU A 39 -2.53 17.01 -20.88
C LEU A 39 -3.46 15.82 -20.61
N TYR A 40 -3.86 15.64 -19.34
CA TYR A 40 -4.75 14.56 -18.96
C TYR A 40 -6.14 14.67 -19.60
N GLU A 41 -6.71 15.87 -19.71
CA GLU A 41 -7.99 16.10 -20.39
C GLU A 41 -7.95 15.69 -21.88
N ILE A 42 -6.81 15.89 -22.55
CA ILE A 42 -6.62 15.44 -23.92
C ILE A 42 -6.50 13.90 -23.97
N LEU A 43 -5.66 13.32 -23.10
CA LEU A 43 -5.42 11.87 -23.08
C LEU A 43 -6.69 11.07 -22.72
N SER A 44 -7.43 11.49 -21.70
CA SER A 44 -8.60 10.78 -21.15
C SER A 44 -9.74 10.62 -22.17
N LYS A 45 -9.87 11.53 -23.15
CA LYS A 45 -10.82 11.41 -24.27
C LYS A 45 -10.57 10.17 -25.15
N HIS A 46 -9.37 9.61 -25.10
CA HIS A 46 -8.99 8.43 -25.86
C HIS A 46 -8.96 7.14 -25.02
N HIS A 47 -9.34 7.19 -23.73
CA HIS A 47 -9.47 6.01 -22.89
C HIS A 47 -10.59 5.09 -23.42
N PRO A 48 -10.44 3.75 -23.43
CA PRO A 48 -9.31 2.98 -22.89
C PRO A 48 -8.23 2.64 -23.91
N HIS A 49 -8.38 3.00 -25.18
CA HIS A 49 -7.50 2.47 -26.23
C HIS A 49 -6.22 3.30 -26.41
N TYR A 50 -6.32 4.63 -26.32
CA TYR A 50 -5.22 5.58 -26.54
C TYR A 50 -4.56 5.47 -27.94
N GLU A 51 -5.26 4.84 -28.88
CA GLU A 51 -4.82 4.63 -30.25
C GLU A 51 -5.51 5.66 -31.14
N HIS A 52 -4.95 6.87 -31.17
CA HIS A 52 -5.41 7.90 -32.08
C HIS A 52 -4.22 8.48 -32.85
N LYS A 53 -4.33 8.58 -34.17
CA LYS A 53 -3.27 9.09 -35.05
C LYS A 53 -2.75 10.49 -34.67
N ASN A 54 -3.61 11.29 -34.02
CA ASN A 54 -3.25 12.64 -33.57
C ASN A 54 -2.67 12.65 -32.15
N LEU A 55 -2.61 11.52 -31.45
CA LEU A 55 -1.93 11.40 -30.16
C LEU A 55 -0.41 11.29 -30.43
N THR A 56 0.20 12.40 -30.80
CA THR A 56 1.65 12.53 -31.00
C THR A 56 2.18 13.58 -30.04
N LYS A 57 3.49 13.53 -29.74
CA LYS A 57 4.10 14.52 -28.83
C LYS A 57 3.98 15.94 -29.38
N GLU A 58 4.11 16.06 -30.70
CA GLU A 58 4.03 17.29 -31.46
C GLU A 58 2.63 17.91 -31.33
N ASN A 59 1.58 17.11 -31.55
CA ASN A 59 0.20 17.58 -31.44
C ASN A 59 -0.17 17.91 -29.98
N LEU A 60 0.31 17.12 -29.02
CA LEU A 60 0.12 17.41 -27.60
C LEU A 60 0.85 18.70 -27.20
N PHE A 61 2.07 18.91 -27.70
CA PHE A 61 2.83 20.13 -27.43
C PHE A 61 2.09 21.36 -27.96
N ILE A 62 1.63 21.33 -29.21
CA ILE A 62 0.83 22.42 -29.81
C ILE A 62 -0.42 22.66 -28.95
N SER A 63 -1.18 21.61 -28.62
CA SER A 63 -2.43 21.76 -27.86
C SER A 63 -2.26 22.35 -26.45
N ILE A 64 -1.06 22.29 -25.86
CA ILE A 64 -0.81 22.65 -24.45
C ILE A 64 0.07 23.91 -24.31
N PHE A 65 1.01 24.14 -25.24
CA PHE A 65 2.05 25.16 -25.13
C PHE A 65 1.90 26.31 -26.14
N THR A 66 1.03 26.19 -27.14
CA THR A 66 0.73 27.29 -28.05
C THR A 66 -0.68 27.79 -27.76
N ASP A 67 -0.79 29.03 -27.26
CA ASP A 67 -2.04 29.77 -27.34
C ASP A 67 -2.42 29.96 -28.82
N SER A 68 -3.71 30.14 -29.10
CA SER A 68 -4.28 30.22 -30.46
C SER A 68 -3.58 31.20 -31.42
N ASP A 69 -2.79 32.15 -30.90
CA ASP A 69 -2.12 33.21 -31.67
C ASP A 69 -0.58 33.17 -31.65
N LYS A 70 0.07 32.17 -31.03
CA LYS A 70 1.56 32.09 -30.99
C LYS A 70 2.10 30.70 -31.27
N THR A 71 2.78 30.55 -32.42
CA THR A 71 3.52 29.35 -32.80
C THR A 71 4.83 29.26 -32.02
N SER A 72 4.82 28.56 -30.88
CA SER A 72 6.05 28.15 -30.18
C SER A 72 6.75 27.04 -30.97
N ALA A 73 8.06 27.16 -31.18
CA ALA A 73 8.84 26.08 -31.78
C ALA A 73 8.70 24.80 -30.94
N PHE A 74 8.49 23.66 -31.60
CA PHE A 74 8.30 22.38 -30.92
C PHE A 74 9.49 22.08 -30.00
N ASN A 75 9.20 21.83 -28.72
CA ASN A 75 10.19 21.47 -27.71
C ASN A 75 9.87 20.10 -27.12
N ASP A 76 10.57 19.07 -27.62
CA ASP A 76 10.42 17.68 -27.15
C ASP A 76 10.77 17.53 -25.65
N ALA A 77 11.70 18.33 -25.12
CA ALA A 77 12.04 18.28 -23.69
C ALA A 77 10.86 18.72 -22.82
N SER A 78 10.17 19.80 -23.19
CA SER A 78 9.01 20.30 -22.45
C SER A 78 7.87 19.29 -22.38
N ILE A 79 7.52 18.65 -23.51
CA ILE A 79 6.44 17.66 -23.51
C ILE A 79 6.85 16.35 -22.82
N ARG A 80 8.13 15.93 -22.93
CA ARG A 80 8.63 14.77 -22.16
C ARG A 80 8.56 15.02 -20.66
N ASN A 81 8.97 16.20 -20.20
CA ASN A 81 8.88 16.55 -18.78
C ASN A 81 7.43 16.52 -18.31
N LEU A 82 6.50 17.08 -19.10
CA LEU A 82 5.09 17.07 -18.76
C LEU A 82 4.48 15.65 -18.71
N LEU A 83 4.87 14.77 -19.64
CA LEU A 83 4.48 13.37 -19.63
C LEU A 83 5.04 12.63 -18.40
N SER A 84 6.28 12.92 -18.02
CA SER A 84 6.88 12.36 -16.79
C SER A 84 6.20 12.89 -15.53
N ASP A 85 5.86 14.18 -15.46
CA ASP A 85 5.12 14.76 -14.35
C ASP A 85 3.74 14.09 -14.19
N LEU A 86 3.02 13.90 -15.30
CA LEU A 86 1.73 13.22 -15.29
C LEU A 86 1.85 11.75 -14.89
N MET A 87 2.92 11.06 -15.28
CA MET A 87 3.21 9.70 -14.80
C MET A 87 3.33 9.65 -13.28
N ILE A 88 4.17 10.52 -12.71
CA ILE A 88 4.38 10.57 -11.26
C ILE A 88 3.05 10.83 -10.54
N LEU A 89 2.18 11.68 -11.11
CA LEU A 89 0.85 11.94 -10.57
C LEU A 89 -0.05 10.69 -10.65
N ALA A 90 0.00 9.94 -11.76
CA ALA A 90 -0.76 8.69 -11.91
C ALA A 90 -0.29 7.61 -10.93
N GLU A 91 1.02 7.45 -10.73
CA GLU A 91 1.61 6.55 -9.73
C GLU A 91 1.21 6.94 -8.30
N LYS A 92 1.22 8.24 -7.98
CA LYS A 92 0.74 8.74 -6.68
C LYS A 92 -0.74 8.46 -6.46
N PHE A 93 -1.56 8.61 -7.50
CA PHE A 93 -2.99 8.29 -7.44
C PHE A 93 -3.22 6.79 -7.19
N LEU A 94 -2.47 5.91 -7.86
CA LEU A 94 -2.48 4.47 -7.56
C LEU A 94 -2.14 4.19 -6.10
N GLY A 95 -1.04 4.77 -5.61
CA GLY A 95 -0.64 4.60 -4.20
C GLY A 95 -1.72 5.09 -3.23
N HIS A 96 -2.38 6.21 -3.54
CA HIS A 96 -3.46 6.75 -2.71
C HIS A 96 -4.69 5.83 -2.70
N THR A 97 -5.14 5.39 -3.88
CA THR A 97 -6.33 4.54 -4.01
C THR A 97 -6.15 3.16 -3.38
N GLU A 98 -4.97 2.54 -3.53
CA GLU A 98 -4.67 1.27 -2.86
C GLU A 98 -4.56 1.43 -1.34
N ALA A 99 -3.94 2.51 -0.86
CA ALA A 99 -3.86 2.81 0.57
C ALA A 99 -5.24 3.08 1.20
N GLU A 100 -6.18 3.67 0.46
CA GLU A 100 -7.56 3.88 0.93
C GLU A 100 -8.38 2.58 0.95
N LYS A 101 -8.10 1.64 0.05
CA LYS A 101 -8.74 0.31 0.04
C LYS A 101 -8.32 -0.51 1.26
N ASP A 102 -7.05 -0.45 1.66
CA ASP A 102 -6.57 -1.09 2.89
C ASP A 102 -6.95 -0.26 4.13
N ARG A 103 -8.15 -0.55 4.65
CA ARG A 103 -8.70 0.12 5.84
C ARG A 103 -7.78 0.01 7.05
N PHE A 104 -7.06 -1.10 7.23
CA PHE A 104 -6.17 -1.24 8.38
C PHE A 104 -4.92 -0.36 8.20
N PHE A 105 -4.27 -0.43 7.04
CA PHE A 105 -3.10 0.39 6.72
C PHE A 105 -3.41 1.89 6.91
N PHE A 106 -4.58 2.35 6.44
CA PHE A 106 -4.97 3.74 6.61
C PHE A 106 -5.13 4.12 8.10
N ASN A 107 -5.77 3.26 8.90
CA ASN A 107 -5.88 3.47 10.35
C ASN A 107 -4.51 3.45 11.04
N GLU A 108 -3.59 2.56 10.64
CA GLU A 108 -2.21 2.51 11.13
C GLU A 108 -1.50 3.86 10.89
N LYS A 109 -1.61 4.44 9.69
CA LYS A 109 -0.97 5.74 9.40
C LYS A 109 -1.59 6.89 10.19
N ILE A 110 -2.91 6.86 10.41
CA ILE A 110 -3.58 7.81 11.30
C ILE A 110 -3.02 7.67 12.73
N LEU A 111 -2.96 6.45 13.27
CA LEU A 111 -2.46 6.19 14.63
C LEU A 111 -1.03 6.70 14.82
N LYS A 112 -0.12 6.40 13.89
CA LYS A 112 1.25 6.95 13.90
C LYS A 112 1.26 8.47 13.84
N GLY A 113 0.38 9.07 13.04
CA GLY A 113 0.22 10.52 12.99
C GLY A 113 -0.26 11.14 14.30
N LEU A 114 -1.18 10.46 15.01
CA LEU A 114 -1.70 10.90 16.31
C LEU A 114 -0.65 10.73 17.42
N GLU A 115 0.07 9.62 17.42
CA GLU A 115 1.19 9.34 18.34
C GLU A 115 2.29 10.40 18.22
N ASN A 116 2.76 10.69 17.00
CA ASN A 116 3.77 11.72 16.74
C ASN A 116 3.36 13.13 17.19
N ARG A 117 2.05 13.35 17.40
CA ARG A 117 1.48 14.63 17.85
C ARG A 117 1.01 14.59 19.31
N ASN A 118 1.24 13.48 20.02
CA ASN A 118 0.81 13.24 21.40
C ASN A 118 -0.71 13.43 21.62
N LEU A 119 -1.54 13.04 20.64
CA LEU A 119 -3.00 13.22 20.67
C LEU A 119 -3.74 12.00 21.26
N SER A 120 -3.45 11.68 22.51
CA SER A 120 -3.79 10.38 23.12
C SER A 120 -5.29 10.10 23.26
N GLY A 121 -6.10 11.12 23.56
CA GLY A 121 -7.56 10.95 23.64
C GLY A 121 -8.21 10.59 22.30
N VAL A 122 -7.64 11.08 21.18
CA VAL A 122 -8.09 10.71 19.82
C VAL A 122 -7.50 9.37 19.41
N PHE A 123 -6.26 9.11 19.80
CA PHE A 123 -5.57 7.85 19.58
C PHE A 123 -6.35 6.66 20.17
N GLU A 124 -6.80 6.76 21.43
CA GLU A 124 -7.54 5.68 22.09
C GLU A 124 -8.83 5.30 21.33
N LYS A 125 -9.59 6.31 20.89
CA LYS A 125 -10.80 6.06 20.08
C LYS A 125 -10.46 5.40 18.76
N ARG A 126 -9.37 5.84 18.11
CA ARG A 126 -8.92 5.30 16.83
C ARG A 126 -8.40 3.86 16.95
N ILE A 127 -7.78 3.48 18.08
CA ILE A 127 -7.37 2.09 18.35
C ILE A 127 -8.59 1.16 18.29
N LYS A 128 -9.69 1.53 18.97
CA LYS A 128 -10.93 0.72 18.95
C LYS A 128 -11.45 0.52 17.53
N THR A 129 -11.44 1.58 16.71
CA THR A 129 -11.79 1.46 15.28
C THR A 129 -10.86 0.51 14.52
N ALA A 130 -9.55 0.54 14.78
CA ALA A 130 -8.60 -0.37 14.14
C ALA A 130 -8.81 -1.82 14.59
N GLU A 131 -9.14 -2.06 15.86
CA GLU A 131 -9.53 -3.38 16.37
C GLU A 131 -10.79 -3.91 15.70
N ASP A 132 -11.81 -3.08 15.56
CA ASP A 132 -13.06 -3.44 14.88
C ASP A 132 -12.83 -3.80 13.41
N VAL A 133 -11.94 -3.09 12.71
CA VAL A 133 -11.55 -3.42 11.33
C VAL A 133 -10.92 -4.81 11.28
N LEU A 134 -10.05 -5.15 12.23
CA LEU A 134 -9.40 -6.48 12.27
C LEU A 134 -10.34 -7.60 12.68
N ASN A 135 -11.32 -7.33 13.55
CA ASN A 135 -12.23 -8.34 14.05
C ASN A 135 -13.38 -8.64 13.08
N ASN A 136 -13.79 -7.66 12.26
CA ASN A 136 -14.89 -7.80 11.31
C ASN A 136 -14.44 -8.19 9.90
N ASN A 137 -13.14 -8.19 9.60
CA ASN A 137 -12.65 -8.70 8.33
C ASN A 137 -12.70 -10.23 8.31
N LEU A 138 -13.10 -10.80 7.16
CA LEU A 138 -12.89 -12.21 6.87
C LEU A 138 -11.39 -12.50 7.00
N PHE A 139 -11.03 -13.51 7.78
CA PHE A 139 -9.64 -13.89 8.03
C PHE A 139 -8.79 -13.86 6.74
N GLU A 140 -7.84 -12.92 6.65
CA GLU A 140 -7.02 -12.70 5.45
C GLU A 140 -5.75 -13.57 5.43
N GLY A 141 -5.67 -14.56 6.33
CA GLY A 141 -4.52 -15.46 6.45
C GLY A 141 -3.47 -14.93 7.41
N GLU A 142 -2.20 -15.09 7.05
CA GLU A 142 -1.07 -14.72 7.90
C GLU A 142 -0.95 -13.20 8.12
N GLU A 143 -1.39 -12.40 7.15
CA GLU A 143 -1.30 -10.93 7.22
C GLU A 143 -2.10 -10.38 8.39
N ASP A 144 -3.17 -11.06 8.84
CA ASP A 144 -3.89 -10.67 10.05
C ASP A 144 -3.02 -10.70 11.29
N PHE A 145 -2.09 -11.65 11.39
CA PHE A 145 -1.15 -11.70 12.51
C PHE A 145 -0.16 -10.55 12.44
N TYR A 146 0.30 -10.17 11.24
CA TYR A 146 1.16 -8.99 11.08
C TYR A 146 0.42 -7.71 11.48
N LYS A 147 -0.82 -7.52 11.02
CA LYS A 147 -1.65 -6.36 11.39
C LYS A 147 -1.91 -6.29 12.90
N LYS A 148 -2.22 -7.44 13.53
CA LYS A 148 -2.37 -7.54 14.99
C LYS A 148 -1.08 -7.21 15.74
N PHE A 149 0.07 -7.69 15.26
CA PHE A 149 1.37 -7.32 15.80
C PHE A 149 1.57 -5.80 15.80
N ILE A 150 1.37 -5.15 14.65
CA ILE A 150 1.51 -3.69 14.51
C ILE A 150 0.57 -2.94 15.47
N LEU A 151 -0.67 -3.40 15.62
CA LEU A 151 -1.63 -2.76 16.50
C LEU A 151 -1.23 -2.85 17.98
N GLU A 152 -0.73 -4.01 18.42
CA GLU A 152 -0.21 -4.20 19.78
C GLU A 152 1.07 -3.39 20.03
N GLU A 153 1.92 -3.21 19.01
CA GLU A 153 3.10 -2.33 19.09
C GLU A 153 2.68 -0.86 19.27
N LEU A 154 1.70 -0.38 18.50
CA LEU A 154 1.17 0.98 18.62
C LEU A 154 0.57 1.24 20.00
N LYS A 155 -0.18 0.27 20.56
CA LYS A 155 -0.64 0.33 21.96
C LYS A 155 0.54 0.36 22.93
N SER A 156 1.59 -0.41 22.65
CA SER A 156 2.76 -0.51 23.51
C SER A 156 3.55 0.82 23.59
N ASN A 157 3.64 1.54 22.48
CA ASN A 157 4.46 2.75 22.38
C ASN A 157 3.74 4.02 22.88
N ASN A 158 2.41 4.05 22.87
CA ASN A 158 1.65 5.21 23.33
C ASN A 158 1.63 5.31 24.87
N SER A 159 2.53 6.13 25.43
CA SER A 159 2.75 6.29 26.88
C SER A 159 1.51 6.75 27.67
N GLN A 160 0.57 7.47 27.07
CA GLN A 160 -0.62 8.01 27.76
C GLN A 160 -1.85 7.08 27.70
N TYR A 161 -1.84 6.06 26.84
CA TYR A 161 -2.79 4.95 26.94
C TYR A 161 -2.62 4.21 28.29
N TYR A 162 -1.41 4.25 28.86
CA TYR A 162 -1.06 3.63 30.14
C TYR A 162 -1.46 4.43 31.38
N ASP A 163 -1.39 5.76 31.33
CA ASP A 163 -1.65 6.56 32.53
C ASP A 163 -3.11 6.45 33.00
N ASN A 164 -4.05 6.20 32.08
CA ASN A 164 -5.45 5.92 32.39
C ASN A 164 -5.73 4.44 32.73
N LEU A 165 -4.81 3.52 32.40
CA LEU A 165 -4.92 2.08 32.61
C LEU A 165 -3.69 1.62 33.40
N LYS A 166 -3.67 1.86 34.73
CA LYS A 166 -2.63 1.32 35.62
C LYS A 166 -2.49 -0.19 35.34
N LEU A 167 -1.32 -0.62 34.84
CA LEU A 167 -0.86 -1.99 34.50
C LEU A 167 -0.99 -2.36 33.01
N TYR A 168 -0.16 -3.32 32.54
CA TYR A 168 -0.24 -4.05 31.24
C TYR A 168 0.72 -3.73 30.08
N LYS A 169 1.84 -3.00 30.27
CA LYS A 169 2.89 -2.93 29.21
C LYS A 169 3.44 -4.33 28.82
N SER A 170 3.54 -5.24 29.78
CA SER A 170 3.96 -6.63 29.53
C SER A 170 3.04 -7.36 28.55
N ASP A 171 1.73 -7.15 28.67
CA ASP A 171 0.76 -7.97 27.96
C ASP A 171 0.67 -7.59 26.48
N PHE A 172 0.79 -6.30 26.16
CA PHE A 172 0.86 -5.83 24.77
C PHE A 172 2.15 -6.31 24.09
N ILE A 173 3.28 -6.23 24.79
CA ILE A 173 4.57 -6.72 24.26
C ILE A 173 4.52 -8.23 24.03
N LEU A 174 3.97 -9.00 24.97
CA LEU A 174 3.82 -10.45 24.83
C LEU A 174 2.88 -10.81 23.66
N LYS A 175 1.75 -10.13 23.52
CA LYS A 175 0.83 -10.33 22.39
C LYS A 175 1.48 -9.94 21.06
N ALA A 176 2.17 -8.81 21.00
CA ALA A 176 2.92 -8.39 19.83
C ALA A 176 3.95 -9.45 19.43
N SER A 177 4.72 -9.95 20.39
CA SER A 177 5.69 -11.04 20.18
C SER A 177 5.00 -12.30 19.64
N ASP A 178 3.93 -12.76 20.27
CA ASP A 178 3.17 -13.94 19.83
C ASP A 178 2.67 -13.78 18.38
N TYR A 179 2.05 -12.64 18.05
CA TYR A 179 1.54 -12.37 16.71
C TYR A 179 2.65 -12.27 15.66
N LEU A 180 3.77 -11.62 15.97
CA LEU A 180 4.93 -11.56 15.08
C LEU A 180 5.48 -12.97 14.82
N THR A 181 5.58 -13.81 15.86
CA THR A 181 6.01 -15.20 15.74
C THR A 181 5.05 -16.00 14.86
N TYR A 182 3.73 -15.88 15.04
CA TYR A 182 2.75 -16.57 14.19
C TYR A 182 2.87 -16.15 12.73
N TYR A 183 2.94 -14.85 12.44
CA TYR A 183 3.15 -14.34 11.09
C TYR A 183 4.43 -14.91 10.46
N TYR A 184 5.55 -14.80 11.17
CA TYR A 184 6.85 -15.27 10.69
C TYR A 184 6.84 -16.78 10.37
N LEU A 185 6.34 -17.61 11.30
CA LEU A 185 6.32 -19.06 11.11
C LEU A 185 5.44 -19.46 9.92
N ILE A 186 4.22 -18.93 9.83
CA ILE A 186 3.29 -19.27 8.73
C ILE A 186 3.89 -18.84 7.39
N ARG A 187 4.45 -17.62 7.31
CA ARG A 187 5.04 -17.11 6.08
C ARG A 187 6.27 -17.91 5.66
N THR A 188 7.10 -18.31 6.63
CA THR A 188 8.28 -19.13 6.39
C THR A 188 7.88 -20.52 5.87
N PHE A 189 6.88 -21.17 6.48
CA PHE A 189 6.39 -22.47 5.99
C PHE A 189 5.86 -22.40 4.56
N LYS A 190 5.13 -21.33 4.20
CA LYS A 190 4.68 -21.12 2.82
C LYS A 190 5.86 -21.01 1.84
N MET A 191 6.91 -20.28 2.21
CA MET A 191 8.12 -20.17 1.37
C MET A 191 8.83 -21.51 1.21
N ILE A 192 8.97 -22.28 2.29
CA ILE A 192 9.59 -23.61 2.24
C ILE A 192 8.79 -24.55 1.36
N ASN A 193 7.46 -24.59 1.50
CA ASN A 193 6.60 -25.41 0.65
C ASN A 193 6.75 -25.03 -0.83
N PHE A 194 6.90 -23.73 -1.13
CA PHE A 194 7.18 -23.26 -2.47
C PHE A 194 8.55 -23.75 -2.98
N PHE A 195 9.59 -23.71 -2.16
CA PHE A 195 10.91 -24.24 -2.53
C PHE A 195 10.92 -25.76 -2.73
N GLU A 196 10.21 -26.52 -1.90
CA GLU A 196 10.04 -27.97 -2.11
C GLU A 196 9.31 -28.27 -3.42
N TRP A 197 8.32 -27.45 -3.81
CA TRP A 197 7.69 -27.55 -5.11
C TRP A 197 8.67 -27.24 -6.27
N GLN A 198 9.56 -26.25 -6.10
CA GLN A 198 10.57 -25.90 -7.10
C GLN A 198 11.68 -26.96 -7.27
N LYS A 199 11.98 -27.76 -6.24
CA LYS A 199 12.92 -28.88 -6.36
C LYS A 199 12.46 -29.93 -7.39
N GLN A 200 11.15 -30.05 -7.62
CA GLN A 200 10.60 -30.90 -8.69
C GLN A 200 11.01 -30.43 -10.09
N TYR A 201 11.48 -29.19 -10.22
CA TYR A 201 12.00 -28.57 -11.44
C TYR A 201 13.52 -28.42 -11.45
N ASN A 202 14.26 -29.18 -10.61
CA ASN A 202 15.73 -29.13 -10.50
C ASN A 202 16.32 -27.75 -10.11
N ILE A 203 15.54 -26.91 -9.43
CA ILE A 203 16.04 -25.66 -8.85
C ILE A 203 16.45 -25.96 -7.40
N ASP A 204 17.76 -26.09 -7.14
CA ASP A 204 18.27 -26.31 -5.78
C ASP A 204 18.34 -25.00 -4.99
N GLN A 205 17.61 -24.95 -3.87
CA GLN A 205 17.68 -23.88 -2.87
C GLN A 205 17.94 -24.48 -1.50
N SER A 206 19.14 -25.01 -1.33
CA SER A 206 19.55 -25.82 -0.17
C SER A 206 20.00 -25.01 1.05
N SER A 207 20.02 -23.67 0.99
CA SER A 207 20.48 -22.83 2.11
C SER A 207 19.73 -21.49 2.23
N GLY A 208 19.32 -21.18 3.45
CA GLY A 208 18.69 -19.91 3.81
C GLY A 208 18.48 -19.81 5.32
N LEU A 209 18.66 -18.62 5.89
CA LEU A 209 18.58 -18.38 7.34
C LEU A 209 17.27 -18.90 7.96
N ALA A 210 16.15 -18.79 7.25
CA ALA A 210 14.86 -19.24 7.76
C ALA A 210 14.78 -20.79 7.91
N LEU A 211 15.43 -21.54 7.00
CA LEU A 211 15.55 -22.99 7.11
C LEU A 211 16.47 -23.39 8.27
N GLU A 212 17.55 -22.64 8.49
CA GLU A 212 18.45 -22.85 9.63
C GLU A 212 17.74 -22.61 10.96
N ILE A 213 16.99 -21.50 11.07
CA ILE A 213 16.17 -21.19 12.25
C ILE A 213 15.16 -22.31 12.52
N LEU A 214 14.43 -22.76 11.49
CA LEU A 214 13.42 -23.82 11.67
C LEU A 214 14.02 -25.17 12.07
N ARG A 215 15.23 -25.51 11.59
CA ARG A 215 15.95 -26.71 12.04
C ARG A 215 16.34 -26.64 13.52
N GLY A 216 16.56 -25.44 14.05
CA GLY A 216 16.89 -25.22 15.45
C GLY A 216 15.69 -25.14 16.40
N VAL A 217 14.46 -25.14 15.88
CA VAL A 217 13.24 -24.95 16.67
C VAL A 217 12.46 -26.26 16.79
N ASN A 218 12.05 -26.62 18.02
CA ASN A 218 11.18 -27.76 18.25
C ASN A 218 9.73 -27.41 17.86
N LEU A 219 9.37 -27.72 16.61
CA LEU A 219 8.06 -27.40 16.05
C LEU A 219 6.91 -28.18 16.73
N ASP A 220 7.17 -29.39 17.23
CA ASP A 220 6.15 -30.22 17.88
C ASP A 220 5.66 -29.58 19.18
N GLU A 221 6.58 -29.07 20.00
CA GLU A 221 6.25 -28.38 21.25
C GLU A 221 5.45 -27.08 21.01
N ILE A 222 5.79 -26.34 19.95
CA ILE A 222 5.07 -25.13 19.56
C ILE A 222 3.65 -25.47 19.05
N ALA A 223 3.52 -26.57 18.29
CA ALA A 223 2.24 -27.04 17.79
C ALA A 223 1.31 -27.48 18.93
N GLU A 224 1.83 -28.14 19.97
CA GLU A 224 1.03 -28.49 21.17
C GLU A 224 0.56 -27.25 21.94
N LYS A 225 1.46 -26.29 22.18
CA LYS A 225 1.12 -25.01 22.84
C LYS A 225 0.07 -24.23 22.05
N SER A 226 0.13 -24.21 20.72
CA SER A 226 -0.85 -23.49 19.90
C SER A 226 -2.25 -24.13 19.91
N LYS A 227 -2.34 -25.46 19.90
CA LYS A 227 -3.62 -26.19 20.06
C LYS A 227 -4.31 -25.90 21.39
N SER A 228 -3.54 -25.76 22.47
CA SER A 228 -4.08 -25.47 23.81
C SER A 228 -4.76 -24.09 23.93
N LYS A 229 -4.35 -23.11 23.11
CA LYS A 229 -4.95 -21.76 23.09
C LYS A 229 -6.26 -21.69 22.29
N VAL A 230 -6.44 -22.54 21.27
CA VAL A 230 -7.64 -22.55 20.42
C VAL A 230 -8.86 -23.14 21.16
N ILE A 231 -8.64 -24.08 22.08
CA ILE A 231 -9.71 -24.77 22.82
C ILE A 231 -10.36 -23.87 23.91
N ARG A 232 -9.76 -22.72 24.24
CA ARG A 232 -10.31 -21.78 25.24
C ARG A 232 -11.23 -20.68 24.67
N ARG A 233 -11.60 -20.77 23.38
CA ARG A 233 -12.53 -19.83 22.72
C ARG A 233 -13.75 -20.55 22.10
N SER A 234 -14.32 -21.51 22.81
CA SER A 234 -15.64 -22.08 22.53
C SER A 234 -16.59 -21.78 23.68
#